data_AF-A0A699ITZ5-F1
#
_entry.id   AF-A0A699ITZ5-F1
#
_cell.length_a   1.000
_cell.length_b   1.000
_cell.length_c   1.000
_cell.angle_alpha   90.00
_cell.angle_beta   90.00
_cell.angle_gamma   90.00
#
_symmetry.space_group_name_H-M   'P 1'
#
loop_
_entity.id
_entity.type
_entity.pdbx_description
1 polymer ?
#
loop_
_entity_poly.entity_id
_entity_poly.type
_entity_poly.pdbx_seq_one_letter_code
_entity_poly.pdbx_strand_id
1 'polypeptide(L)'
;MKCTPFEALYGRKCQTPIAWEEVEEIKLIGPDIVQETTDKIVQIKERLKAIRDCQKSYADNQRNPLELSVGDKVLLKVSPWKGVVCF
;
A
#
# COMPACT_ATOMS: atom_id res chain seq x y z
N MET A 1 1.71 23.11 -20.20
CA MET A 1 0.32 22.74 -19.86
C MET A 1 0.21 21.23 -19.85
N LYS A 2 -0.19 20.60 -18.75
CA LYS A 2 -0.46 19.16 -18.70
C LYS A 2 -1.96 18.96 -18.89
N CYS A 3 -2.38 18.44 -20.04
CA CYS A 3 -3.73 17.92 -20.24
C CYS A 3 -3.71 16.41 -20.03
N THR A 4 -4.79 15.86 -19.50
CA THR A 4 -4.94 14.40 -19.43
C THR A 4 -5.18 13.84 -20.84
N PRO A 5 -4.76 12.59 -21.15
CA PRO A 5 -4.85 12.06 -22.52
C PRO A 5 -6.24 12.13 -23.15
N PHE A 6 -7.30 11.95 -22.34
CA PHE A 6 -8.68 12.02 -22.79
C PHE A 6 -9.13 13.45 -23.15
N GLU A 7 -8.71 14.46 -22.38
CA GLU A 7 -9.02 15.87 -22.68
C GLU A 7 -8.40 16.31 -24.00
N ALA A 8 -7.19 15.83 -24.30
CA ALA A 8 -6.51 16.12 -25.56
C ALA A 8 -7.24 15.49 -26.76
N LEU A 9 -7.81 14.29 -26.60
CA LEU A 9 -8.48 13.55 -27.67
C LEU A 9 -9.90 14.05 -27.95
N TYR A 10 -10.65 14.37 -26.90
CA TYR A 10 -12.09 14.63 -27.01
C TYR A 10 -12.50 16.08 -26.73
N GLY A 11 -11.56 16.94 -26.33
CA GLY A 11 -11.84 18.35 -26.02
C GLY A 11 -12.80 18.55 -24.84
N ARG A 12 -13.06 17.49 -24.06
CA ARG A 12 -13.95 17.49 -22.89
C ARG A 12 -13.19 16.98 -21.67
N LYS A 13 -13.51 17.54 -20.51
CA LYS A 13 -13.00 17.05 -19.23
C LYS A 13 -13.45 15.60 -19.02
N CYS A 14 -12.57 14.75 -18.50
CA CYS A 14 -12.97 13.41 -18.05
C CYS A 14 -14.03 13.56 -16.96
N GLN A 15 -15.21 12.99 -17.18
CA GLN A 15 -16.14 12.69 -16.09
C GLN A 15 -16.04 11.19 -15.81
N THR A 16 -15.46 10.84 -14.67
CA THR A 16 -15.52 9.46 -14.15
C THR A 16 -16.93 9.20 -13.61
N PRO A 17 -17.41 7.94 -13.61
CA PRO A 17 -18.75 7.60 -13.07
C PRO A 17 -18.99 8.11 -11.64
N ILE A 18 -17.93 8.19 -10.83
CA ILE A 18 -17.95 8.74 -9.47
C ILE A 18 -18.28 10.25 -9.45
N ALA A 19 -17.87 11.00 -10.47
CA ALA A 19 -18.06 12.46 -10.56
C ALA A 19 -19.46 12.86 -11.06
N TRP A 20 -20.35 11.89 -11.30
CA TRP A 20 -21.72 12.14 -11.77
C TRP A 20 -22.70 12.43 -10.63
N GLU A 21 -22.34 12.06 -9.39
CA GLU A 21 -23.24 12.04 -8.22
C GLU A 21 -22.90 13.14 -7.19
N GLU A 22 -21.72 13.76 -7.28
CA GLU A 22 -21.17 14.68 -6.26
C GLU A 22 -21.91 16.02 -6.12
N VAL A 23 -22.78 16.42 -7.06
CA VAL A 23 -23.28 17.81 -7.11
C VAL A 23 -24.49 18.08 -6.20
N GLU A 24 -25.28 17.06 -5.84
CA GLU A 24 -26.54 17.27 -5.08
C GLU A 24 -26.53 16.70 -3.65
N GLU A 25 -25.76 15.66 -3.34
CA GLU A 25 -25.83 14.99 -2.03
C GLU A 25 -25.04 15.67 -0.90
N ILE A 26 -24.00 16.46 -1.24
CA ILE A 26 -23.09 17.06 -0.24
C ILE A 26 -23.80 18.04 0.71
N LYS A 27 -24.98 18.57 0.34
CA LYS A 27 -25.67 19.63 1.10
C LYS A 27 -26.63 19.14 2.19
N LEU A 28 -26.96 17.85 2.28
CA LEU A 28 -28.03 17.35 3.17
C LEU A 28 -27.55 16.56 4.39
N ILE A 29 -26.23 16.44 4.60
CA ILE A 29 -25.68 15.59 5.67
C ILE A 29 -25.57 16.41 6.97
N GLY A 30 -26.30 15.97 8.00
CA GLY A 30 -26.30 16.61 9.32
C GLY A 30 -24.95 16.50 10.05
N PRO A 31 -24.66 17.42 11.00
CA PRO A 31 -23.36 17.49 11.68
C PRO A 31 -22.99 16.22 12.45
N ASP A 32 -23.98 15.50 12.99
CA ASP A 32 -23.77 14.26 13.74
C ASP A 32 -23.19 13.15 12.85
N ILE A 33 -23.68 13.04 11.61
CA ILE A 33 -23.21 12.05 10.62
C ILE A 33 -21.79 12.40 10.17
N VAL A 34 -21.48 13.69 10.02
CA VAL A 34 -20.13 14.16 9.68
C VAL A 34 -19.14 13.81 10.79
N GLN A 35 -19.52 14.00 12.06
CA GLN A 35 -18.67 13.63 13.20
C GLN A 35 -18.43 12.11 13.24
N GLU A 36 -19.51 11.31 13.16
CA GLU A 36 -19.40 9.84 13.21
C GLU A 36 -18.55 9.28 12.06
N THR A 37 -18.69 9.83 10.85
CA THR A 37 -17.86 9.41 9.70
C THR A 37 -16.41 9.83 9.87
N THR A 38 -16.14 11.00 10.45
CA THR A 38 -14.78 11.47 10.73
C THR A 38 -14.08 10.55 11.73
N ASP A 39 -14.76 10.16 12.80
CA ASP A 39 -14.22 9.24 13.81
C ASP A 39 -13.89 7.87 13.21
N LYS A 40 -14.80 7.34 12.37
CA LYS A 40 -14.55 6.09 11.63
C LYS A 40 -13.36 6.22 10.66
N ILE A 41 -13.20 7.35 9.99
CA ILE A 41 -12.05 7.60 9.11
C ILE A 41 -10.74 7.62 9.90
N VAL A 42 -10.72 8.25 11.08
CA VAL A 42 -9.54 8.23 11.97
C VAL A 42 -9.20 6.80 12.38
N GLN A 43 -10.19 6.03 12.81
CA GLN A 43 -10.00 4.63 13.21
C GLN A 43 -9.44 3.77 12.05
N ILE A 44 -9.94 3.95 10.82
CA ILE A 44 -9.45 3.24 9.64
C ILE A 44 -8.00 3.62 9.35
N LYS A 45 -7.66 4.92 9.43
CA LYS A 45 -6.28 5.39 9.21
C LYS A 45 -5.31 4.80 10.21
N GLU A 46 -5.69 4.74 11.49
CA GLU A 46 -4.86 4.14 12.54
C GLU A 46 -4.63 2.65 12.30
N ARG A 47 -5.67 1.89 11.95
CA ARG A 47 -5.56 0.46 11.63
C ARG A 47 -4.65 0.23 10.42
N LEU A 48 -4.80 1.02 9.36
CA LEU A 48 -3.95 0.94 8.17
C LEU A 48 -2.49 1.27 8.48
N LYS A 49 -2.25 2.26 9.35
CA LYS A 49 -0.90 2.61 9.80
C LYS A 49 -0.29 1.46 10.60
N ALA A 50 -1.02 0.87 11.54
CA ALA A 50 -0.56 -0.27 12.32
C ALA A 50 -0.19 -1.47 11.43
N ILE A 51 -1.01 -1.80 10.42
CA ILE A 51 -0.71 -2.87 9.46
C ILE A 51 0.57 -2.56 8.69
N ARG A 52 0.72 -1.32 8.20
CA ARG A 52 1.92 -0.89 7.46
C ARG A 52 3.17 -0.99 8.33
N ASP A 53 3.09 -0.53 9.58
CA ASP A 53 4.22 -0.55 10.51
C ASP A 53 4.63 -1.99 10.86
N CYS A 54 3.66 -2.90 11.05
CA CYS A 54 3.90 -4.33 11.22
C CYS A 54 4.56 -4.97 9.97
N GLN A 55 4.08 -4.64 8.78
CA GLN A 55 4.67 -5.14 7.54
C GLN A 55 6.11 -4.63 7.37
N LYS A 56 6.33 -3.36 7.70
CA LYS A 56 7.64 -2.72 7.61
C LYS A 56 8.63 -3.32 8.61
N SER A 57 8.24 -3.56 9.86
CA SER A 57 9.12 -4.19 10.85
C SER A 57 9.54 -5.61 10.46
N TYR A 58 8.64 -6.38 9.86
CA TYR A 58 8.98 -7.71 9.31
C TYR A 58 9.99 -7.61 8.16
N ALA A 59 9.78 -6.69 7.23
CA ALA A 59 10.70 -6.47 6.12
C ALA A 59 12.07 -5.93 6.59
N ASP A 60 12.08 -5.03 7.56
CA ASP A 60 13.31 -4.43 8.10
C ASP A 60 14.14 -5.48 8.88
N ASN A 61 13.51 -6.32 9.70
CA ASN A 61 14.18 -7.43 10.39
C ASN A 61 14.83 -8.44 9.42
N GLN A 62 14.23 -8.66 8.26
CA GLN A 62 14.79 -9.52 7.21
C GLN A 62 15.86 -8.84 6.34
N ARG A 63 15.92 -7.50 6.37
CA ARG A 63 16.88 -6.70 5.60
C ARG A 63 18.10 -6.28 6.41
N ASN A 64 18.07 -6.45 7.73
CA ASN A 64 19.26 -6.26 8.56
C ASN A 64 20.35 -7.25 8.09
N PRO A 65 21.54 -6.77 7.71
CA PRO A 65 22.67 -7.67 7.46
C PRO A 65 22.95 -8.42 8.76
N LEU A 66 22.89 -9.74 8.71
CA LEU A 66 23.19 -10.59 9.85
C LEU A 66 24.65 -10.36 10.26
N GLU A 67 24.89 -9.76 11.42
CA GLU A 67 26.23 -9.61 11.99
C GLU A 67 26.68 -10.98 12.50
N LEU A 68 27.57 -11.62 11.75
CA LEU A 68 28.14 -12.92 12.11
C LEU A 68 29.42 -12.72 12.91
N SER A 69 29.50 -13.38 14.06
CA SER A 69 30.70 -13.42 14.89
C SER A 69 31.52 -14.69 14.61
N VAL A 70 32.81 -14.65 14.92
CA VAL A 70 33.69 -15.82 14.78
C VAL A 70 33.24 -16.89 15.78
N GLY A 71 32.68 -17.99 15.28
CA GLY A 71 32.13 -19.08 16.10
C GLY A 71 30.67 -19.43 15.78
N ASP A 72 29.96 -18.57 15.04
CA ASP A 72 28.58 -18.81 14.64
C ASP A 72 28.48 -19.91 13.56
N LYS A 73 27.51 -20.83 13.74
CA LYS A 73 27.22 -21.89 12.77
C LYS A 73 26.27 -21.34 11.69
N VAL A 74 26.75 -21.23 10.46
CA VAL A 74 25.95 -20.78 9.30
C VAL A 74 25.79 -21.86 8.25
N LEU A 75 24.65 -21.87 7.56
CA LEU A 75 24.42 -22.75 6.42
C LEU A 75 24.85 -22.04 5.13
N LEU A 76 25.87 -22.57 4.46
CA LEU A 76 26.28 -22.08 3.16
C LEU A 76 25.26 -22.52 2.10
N LYS A 77 24.63 -21.54 1.43
CA LYS A 77 23.77 -21.83 0.28
C LYS A 77 24.61 -22.16 -0.94
N VAL A 78 24.88 -23.45 -1.14
CA VAL A 78 25.53 -23.96 -2.35
C VAL A 78 24.51 -24.18 -3.46
N SER A 79 24.79 -23.69 -4.66
CA SER A 79 24.07 -24.16 -5.83
C SER A 79 24.48 -25.61 -6.11
N PRO A 80 23.55 -26.52 -6.38
CA PRO A 80 23.91 -27.84 -6.87
C PRO A 80 24.68 -27.63 -8.17
N TRP A 81 25.95 -28.05 -8.20
CA TRP A 81 26.68 -28.04 -9.45
C TRP A 81 25.96 -28.97 -10.43
N LYS A 82 25.88 -28.53 -11.69
CA LYS A 82 25.21 -29.23 -12.78
C LYS A 82 25.77 -30.66 -12.86
N GLY A 83 25.01 -31.65 -12.38
CA GLY A 83 25.40 -33.07 -12.45
C GLY A 83 25.34 -33.90 -11.15
N VAL A 84 24.71 -33.45 -10.07
CA VAL A 84 24.45 -34.35 -8.93
C VAL A 84 23.30 -35.30 -9.29
N VAL A 85 23.64 -36.54 -9.67
CA VAL A 85 22.68 -37.64 -9.81
C VAL A 85 22.22 -38.04 -8.41
N CYS A 86 20.92 -37.88 -8.14
CA CYS A 86 20.30 -38.47 -6.95
C CYS A 86 20.00 -39.94 -7.25
N PHE A 87 20.55 -40.85 -6.43
CA PHE A 87 20.21 -42.28 -6.43
C PHE A 87 18.86 -42.53 -5.77
#